data_AF-A0A947WVX3-F1
#
_entry.id   AF-A0A947WVX3-F1
#
_cell.length_a   1.000
_cell.length_b   1.000
_cell.length_c   1.000
_cell.angle_alpha   90.00
_cell.angle_beta   90.00
_cell.angle_gamma   90.00
#
_symmetry.space_group_name_H-M   'P 1'
#
loop_
_entity.id
_entity.type
_entity.pdbx_description
1 polymer ?
#
loop_
_entity_poly.entity_id
_entity_poly.type
_entity_poly.pdbx_seq_one_letter_code
_entity_poly.pdbx_strand_id
1 'polypeptide(L)'
;MKILVIDDKEMHRESARETLADHELTIASSFDEAIELMKENVDEEKVKRLLKEAGFEEEPHYLKASKEVRKAYWQTKDQAEKESTPPFPFDAVLTDLQMPMSRKTLRPEAYNYGELVPYGFVLALRAALRGAKFVAVATDTDHHLGAMSASLDHLRDVFEISGAKVLFLHAQFVTDILKDAPCQSCKGTGILRGETCWICEGAKILPEQKVYERKDWGQVLRELIQ
;
A
#
# COMPACT_ATOMS: atom_id res chain seq x y z
N MET A 1 15.93 -5.65 1.78
CA MET A 1 15.31 -4.31 1.58
C MET A 1 14.34 -4.05 2.72
N LYS A 2 14.07 -2.79 3.03
CA LYS A 2 12.97 -2.40 3.91
C LYS A 2 11.71 -2.21 3.09
N ILE A 3 10.65 -2.96 3.39
CA ILE A 3 9.43 -2.98 2.58
C ILE A 3 8.23 -2.65 3.47
N LEU A 4 7.39 -1.73 3.00
CA LEU A 4 6.07 -1.49 3.56
C LEU A 4 5.03 -2.22 2.71
N VAL A 5 4.29 -3.15 3.31
CA VAL A 5 3.13 -3.80 2.67
C VAL A 5 1.84 -3.24 3.28
N ILE A 6 0.88 -2.84 2.45
CA ILE A 6 -0.38 -2.21 2.86
C ILE A 6 -1.53 -3.02 2.29
N ASP A 7 -2.24 -3.78 3.11
CA ASP A 7 -3.37 -4.60 2.68
C ASP A 7 -4.33 -4.81 3.86
N ASP A 8 -5.64 -4.68 3.62
CA ASP A 8 -6.65 -4.79 4.68
C ASP A 8 -6.95 -6.24 5.07
N LYS A 9 -6.73 -7.19 4.16
CA LYS A 9 -7.03 -8.61 4.36
C LYS A 9 -5.88 -9.30 5.07
N GLU A 10 -6.19 -9.97 6.18
CA GLU A 10 -5.21 -10.73 6.97
C GLU A 10 -4.48 -11.78 6.15
N MET A 11 -5.20 -12.54 5.31
CA MET A 11 -4.60 -13.59 4.47
C MET A 11 -3.52 -13.07 3.50
N HIS A 12 -3.69 -11.85 2.96
CA HIS A 12 -2.71 -11.23 2.07
C HIS A 12 -1.50 -10.72 2.86
N ARG A 13 -1.71 -10.23 4.08
CA ARG A 13 -0.63 -9.84 4.99
C ARG A 13 0.20 -11.04 5.45
N GLU A 14 -0.43 -12.18 5.74
CA GLU A 14 0.30 -13.42 6.05
C GLU A 14 1.09 -13.91 4.83
N SER A 15 0.49 -13.91 3.65
CA SER A 15 1.22 -14.22 2.42
C SER A 15 2.40 -13.28 2.16
N ALA A 16 2.30 -12.00 2.53
CA ALA A 16 3.43 -11.08 2.46
C ALA A 16 4.59 -11.51 3.35
N ARG A 17 4.30 -11.96 4.58
CA ARG A 17 5.34 -12.47 5.50
C ARG A 17 6.04 -13.71 4.97
N GLU A 18 5.27 -14.60 4.34
CA GLU A 18 5.81 -15.82 3.74
C GLU A 18 6.63 -15.53 2.48
N THR A 19 6.07 -14.80 1.52
CA THR A 19 6.65 -14.59 0.19
C THR A 19 7.76 -13.53 0.15
N LEU A 20 7.88 -12.71 1.21
CA LEU A 20 8.93 -11.71 1.37
C LEU A 20 9.80 -11.95 2.62
N ALA A 21 9.92 -13.20 3.08
CA ALA A 21 10.63 -13.57 4.31
C ALA A 21 12.10 -13.11 4.36
N ASP A 22 12.75 -12.94 3.20
CA ASP A 22 14.14 -12.48 3.08
C ASP A 22 14.30 -10.94 3.19
N HIS A 23 13.21 -10.22 3.48
CA HIS A 23 13.17 -8.76 3.58
C HIS A 23 12.75 -8.28 4.97
N GLU A 24 13.12 -7.05 5.32
CA GLU A 24 12.63 -6.39 6.54
C GLU A 24 11.25 -5.80 6.26
N LEU A 25 10.21 -6.38 6.85
CA LEU A 25 8.81 -6.04 6.56
C LEU A 25 8.20 -5.15 7.65
N THR A 26 7.53 -4.10 7.21
CA THR A 26 6.51 -3.38 7.98
C THR A 26 5.17 -3.56 7.28
N ILE A 27 4.12 -3.83 8.05
CA ILE A 27 2.80 -4.12 7.50
C ILE A 27 1.80 -3.12 8.07
N ALA A 28 1.02 -2.51 7.17
CA ALA A 28 -0.12 -1.69 7.50
C ALA A 28 -1.41 -2.37 7.06
N SER A 29 -2.43 -2.28 7.90
CA SER A 29 -3.75 -2.90 7.72
C SER A 29 -4.82 -1.94 7.23
N SER A 30 -4.48 -0.65 7.08
CA SER A 30 -5.43 0.39 6.70
C SER A 30 -4.75 1.57 6.03
N PHE A 31 -5.54 2.36 5.31
CA PHE A 31 -5.10 3.63 4.75
C PHE A 31 -4.53 4.57 5.84
N ASP A 32 -5.22 4.69 6.98
CA ASP A 32 -4.82 5.60 8.06
C ASP A 32 -3.45 5.21 8.66
N GLU A 33 -3.20 3.92 8.86
CA GLU A 33 -1.91 3.41 9.34
C GLU A 33 -0.79 3.64 8.33
N ALA A 34 -1.06 3.40 7.04
CA ALA A 34 -0.10 3.65 5.98
C ALA A 34 0.30 5.13 5.88
N ILE A 35 -0.66 6.05 6.03
CA ILE A 35 -0.38 7.49 6.02
C ILE A 35 0.51 7.90 7.19
N GLU A 36 0.29 7.36 8.39
CA GLU A 36 1.15 7.63 9.55
C GLU A 36 2.58 7.10 9.32
N LEU A 37 2.73 5.88 8.78
CA LEU A 37 4.04 5.31 8.46
C LEU A 37 4.78 6.08 7.35
N MET A 38 4.04 6.77 6.48
CA MET A 38 4.60 7.60 5.40
C MET A 38 4.64 9.10 5.73
N LYS A 39 4.37 9.47 6.98
CA LYS A 39 4.39 10.87 7.42
C LYS A 39 5.81 11.42 7.38
N GLU A 40 5.92 12.72 7.11
CA GLU A 40 7.21 13.40 7.13
C GLU A 40 7.61 13.63 8.58
N ASN A 41 8.72 13.05 8.99
CA ASN A 41 9.26 13.21 10.33
C ASN A 41 10.44 14.16 10.26
N VAL A 42 10.17 15.47 10.25
CA VAL A 42 11.22 16.48 10.27
C VAL A 42 11.94 16.46 11.62
N ASP A 43 13.28 16.44 11.61
CA ASP A 43 14.08 16.63 12.82
C ASP A 43 14.00 18.10 13.26
N GLU A 44 13.00 18.41 14.07
CA GLU A 44 12.70 19.76 14.59
C GLU A 44 13.90 20.40 15.31
N GLU A 45 14.73 19.60 16.00
CA GLU A 45 15.90 20.11 16.70
C GLU A 45 17.01 20.50 15.72
N LYS A 46 17.19 19.72 14.64
CA LYS A 46 18.07 20.10 13.54
C LYS A 46 17.55 21.35 12.80
N VAL A 47 16.24 21.47 12.55
CA VAL A 47 15.66 22.68 11.93
C VAL A 47 15.94 23.91 12.78
N LYS A 48 15.68 23.86 14.09
CA LYS A 48 15.97 24.98 15.01
C LYS A 48 17.44 25.35 14.99
N ARG A 49 18.34 24.36 14.97
CA ARG A 49 19.79 24.60 14.88
C ARG A 49 20.17 25.32 13.59
N LEU A 50 19.68 24.86 12.43
CA LEU A 50 19.95 25.47 11.13
C LEU A 50 19.38 26.89 11.02
N LEU A 51 18.18 27.14 11.55
CA LEU A 51 17.60 28.48 11.63
C LEU A 51 18.45 29.42 12.49
N LYS A 52 18.91 28.95 13.66
CA LYS A 52 19.79 29.71 14.54
C LYS A 52 21.13 30.03 13.86
N GLU A 53 21.74 29.07 13.17
CA GLU A 53 22.98 29.26 12.41
C GLU A 53 22.82 30.28 11.27
N ALA A 54 21.63 30.37 10.68
CA ALA A 54 21.26 31.38 9.69
C ALA A 54 20.87 32.75 10.29
N GLY A 55 20.94 32.92 11.61
CA GLY A 55 20.62 34.17 12.31
C GLY A 55 19.15 34.36 12.69
N PHE A 56 18.32 33.33 12.59
CA PHE A 56 16.92 33.34 13.01
C PHE A 56 16.73 32.56 14.32
N GLU A 57 16.90 33.23 15.46
CA GLU A 57 16.65 32.61 16.78
C GLU A 57 15.16 32.40 17.06
N GLU A 58 14.30 33.26 16.50
CA GLU A 58 12.84 33.21 16.64
C GLU A 58 12.15 33.52 15.31
N GLU A 59 10.89 33.10 15.18
CA GLU A 59 10.06 33.45 14.02
C GLU A 59 9.81 34.97 13.96
N PRO A 60 10.11 35.64 12.83
CA PRO A 60 9.91 37.08 12.71
C PRO A 60 8.43 37.45 12.80
N HIS A 61 8.11 38.32 13.76
CA HIS A 61 6.73 38.76 14.00
C HIS A 61 6.11 39.42 12.75
N TYR A 62 4.95 38.91 12.33
CA TYR A 62 4.29 39.28 11.06
C TYR A 62 4.13 40.79 10.83
N LEU A 63 3.75 41.54 11.87
CA LEU A 63 3.51 42.99 11.81
C LEU A 63 4.76 43.86 12.02
N LYS A 64 5.87 43.29 12.52
CA LYS A 64 7.07 44.05 12.91
C LYS A 64 8.23 43.86 11.93
N ALA A 65 8.31 42.67 11.32
CA ALA A 65 9.35 42.36 10.36
C ALA A 65 9.00 42.85 8.96
N SER A 66 10.01 43.27 8.20
CA SER A 66 9.83 43.62 6.79
C SER A 66 9.38 42.40 5.99
N LYS A 67 8.86 42.63 4.78
CA LYS A 67 8.46 41.55 3.87
C LYS A 67 9.67 40.69 3.47
N GLU A 68 10.83 41.32 3.31
CA GLU A 68 12.10 40.71 2.93
C GLU A 68 12.61 39.79 4.03
N VAL A 69 12.60 40.23 5.30
CA VAL A 69 13.00 39.42 6.45
C VAL A 69 12.12 38.17 6.57
N ARG A 70 10.79 38.33 6.44
CA ARG A 70 9.87 37.19 6.48
C ARG A 70 10.10 36.22 5.33
N LYS A 71 10.32 36.74 4.11
CA LYS A 71 10.62 35.91 2.95
C LYS A 71 11.92 35.11 3.17
N ALA A 72 12.97 35.75 3.68
CA ALA A 72 14.23 35.09 3.98
C ALA A 72 14.08 34.00 5.06
N TYR A 73 13.33 34.28 6.13
CA TYR A 73 13.02 33.28 7.16
C TYR A 73 12.32 32.05 6.58
N TRP A 74 11.23 32.23 5.82
CA TRP A 74 10.49 31.10 5.26
C TRP A 74 11.29 30.29 4.24
N GLN A 75 12.13 30.94 3.44
CA GLN A 75 13.05 30.25 2.53
C GLN A 75 14.11 29.44 3.30
N THR A 76 14.65 30.01 4.38
CA THR A 76 15.62 29.33 5.23
C THR A 76 14.98 28.16 5.96
N LYS A 77 13.76 28.34 6.47
CA LYS A 77 12.99 27.29 7.13
C LYS A 77 12.68 26.13 6.19
N ASP A 78 12.20 26.41 4.99
CA ASP A 78 11.93 25.39 3.96
C ASP A 78 13.20 24.59 3.61
N GLN A 79 14.35 25.27 3.46
CA GLN A 79 15.64 24.61 3.24
C GLN A 79 16.06 23.77 4.45
N ALA A 80 15.93 24.30 5.66
CA ALA A 80 16.26 23.61 6.90
C ALA A 80 15.38 22.37 7.12
N GLU A 81 14.08 22.45 6.84
CA GLU A 81 13.14 21.33 6.90
C GLU A 81 13.52 20.24 5.90
N LYS A 82 13.88 20.61 4.65
CA LYS A 82 14.36 19.66 3.64
C LYS A 82 15.63 18.94 4.09
N GLU A 83 16.62 19.67 4.62
CA GLU A 83 17.86 19.09 5.12
C GLU A 83 17.67 18.25 6.39
N SER A 84 16.63 18.54 7.15
CA SER A 84 16.31 17.87 8.42
C SER A 84 15.29 16.75 8.25
N THR A 85 14.78 16.55 7.04
CA THR A 85 13.90 15.43 6.73
C THR A 85 14.78 14.20 6.51
N PRO A 86 14.66 13.16 7.36
CA PRO A 86 15.39 11.92 7.16
C PRO A 86 14.92 11.24 5.85
N PRO A 87 15.80 10.45 5.22
CA PRO A 87 15.40 9.62 4.09
C PRO A 87 14.18 8.76 4.45
N PHE A 88 13.32 8.54 3.46
CA PHE A 88 12.18 7.67 3.64
C PHE A 88 12.64 6.25 4.03
N PRO A 89 12.05 5.65 5.08
CA PRO A 89 12.62 4.45 5.69
C PRO A 89 12.42 3.17 4.87
N PHE A 90 11.61 3.20 3.81
CA PHE A 90 11.29 2.03 3.00
C PHE A 90 11.90 2.15 1.60
N ASP A 91 12.56 1.10 1.15
CA ASP A 91 13.03 0.97 -0.23
C ASP A 91 11.86 0.70 -1.18
N ALA A 92 10.87 -0.08 -0.72
CA ALA A 92 9.70 -0.45 -1.50
C ALA A 92 8.38 -0.29 -0.72
N VAL A 93 7.32 0.07 -1.44
CA VAL A 93 5.94 0.10 -0.93
C VAL A 93 5.04 -0.73 -1.83
N LEU A 94 4.43 -1.78 -1.29
CA LEU A 94 3.50 -2.66 -2.00
C LEU A 94 2.12 -2.49 -1.36
N THR A 95 1.12 -2.08 -2.14
CA THR A 95 -0.20 -1.75 -1.61
C THR A 95 -1.30 -2.48 -2.35
N ASP A 96 -2.37 -2.85 -1.65
CA ASP A 96 -3.63 -3.16 -2.29
C ASP A 96 -4.20 -1.93 -3.00
N LEU A 97 -5.03 -2.17 -4.01
CA LEU A 97 -5.80 -1.13 -4.67
C LEU A 97 -6.95 -0.65 -3.76
N GLN A 98 -7.75 -1.59 -3.26
CA GLN A 98 -8.99 -1.31 -2.55
C GLN A 98 -8.77 -1.38 -1.04
N MET A 99 -9.24 -0.39 -0.29
CA MET A 99 -9.14 -0.38 1.16
C MET A 99 -10.40 0.21 1.79
N PRO A 100 -10.73 -0.16 3.04
CA PRO A 100 -11.82 0.48 3.77
C PRO A 100 -11.64 1.99 3.86
N MET A 101 -12.77 2.73 3.78
CA MET A 101 -12.79 4.18 4.00
C MET A 101 -12.04 4.62 5.26
N SER A 102 -11.27 5.71 5.15
CA SER A 102 -10.59 6.33 6.30
C SER A 102 -11.60 6.75 7.35
N ARG A 103 -11.30 6.44 8.61
CA ARG A 103 -12.11 6.86 9.76
C ARG A 103 -11.68 8.21 10.32
N LYS A 104 -10.51 8.71 9.91
CA LYS A 104 -9.90 9.93 10.46
C LYS A 104 -10.12 11.16 9.58
N THR A 105 -10.18 11.00 8.26
CA THR A 105 -10.15 12.13 7.32
C THR A 105 -11.54 12.58 6.87
N LEU A 106 -12.51 11.68 6.85
CA LEU A 106 -13.85 11.96 6.34
C LEU A 106 -14.75 12.58 7.42
N ARG A 107 -15.66 13.47 6.99
CA ARG A 107 -16.77 13.90 7.84
C ARG A 107 -17.74 12.72 8.04
N PRO A 108 -18.49 12.66 9.16
CA PRO A 108 -19.42 11.57 9.43
C PRO A 108 -20.41 11.28 8.30
N GLU A 109 -20.84 12.30 7.55
CA GLU A 109 -21.85 12.17 6.48
C GLU A 109 -21.29 11.55 5.19
N ALA A 110 -19.97 11.60 5.00
CA ALA A 110 -19.29 11.02 3.84
C ALA A 110 -18.74 9.62 4.13
N TYR A 111 -18.71 9.20 5.40
CA TYR A 111 -18.20 7.90 5.80
C TYR A 111 -19.26 6.83 5.59
N ASN A 112 -18.93 5.84 4.77
CA ASN A 112 -19.75 4.65 4.58
C ASN A 112 -19.02 3.43 5.12
N TYR A 113 -19.62 2.79 6.13
CA TYR A 113 -18.99 1.65 6.79
C TYR A 113 -18.89 0.46 5.83
N GLY A 114 -17.67 -0.05 5.64
CA GLY A 114 -17.41 -1.21 4.79
C GLY A 114 -17.30 -0.89 3.29
N GLU A 115 -17.46 0.38 2.89
CA GLU A 115 -17.16 0.78 1.52
C GLU A 115 -15.66 0.71 1.27
N LEU A 116 -15.30 0.09 0.13
CA LEU A 116 -13.93 0.01 -0.34
C LEU A 116 -13.65 1.17 -1.31
N VAL A 117 -12.52 1.83 -1.09
CA VAL A 117 -12.05 2.97 -1.87
C VAL A 117 -10.70 2.61 -2.50
N PRO A 118 -10.42 3.03 -3.74
CA PRO A 118 -9.18 2.72 -4.45
C PRO A 118 -7.98 3.54 -3.92
N TYR A 119 -7.74 3.51 -2.60
CA TYR A 119 -6.69 4.29 -1.95
C TYR A 119 -5.27 3.89 -2.38
N GLY A 120 -5.08 2.68 -2.91
CA GLY A 120 -3.78 2.22 -3.41
C GLY A 120 -3.12 3.19 -4.39
N PHE A 121 -3.91 3.88 -5.22
CA PHE A 121 -3.38 4.93 -6.11
C PHE A 121 -2.74 6.09 -5.36
N VAL A 122 -3.43 6.63 -4.35
CA VAL A 122 -2.94 7.76 -3.57
C VAL A 122 -1.74 7.36 -2.72
N LEU A 123 -1.76 6.15 -2.17
CA LEU A 123 -0.65 5.58 -1.41
C LEU A 123 0.58 5.39 -2.28
N ALA A 124 0.42 4.93 -3.53
CA ALA A 124 1.53 4.78 -4.47
C ALA A 124 2.18 6.13 -4.81
N LEU A 125 1.38 7.14 -5.12
CA LEU A 125 1.89 8.50 -5.37
C LEU A 125 2.61 9.07 -4.15
N ARG A 126 2.05 8.87 -2.95
CA ARG A 126 2.66 9.33 -1.71
C ARG A 126 4.00 8.63 -1.46
N ALA A 127 4.07 7.32 -1.61
CA ALA A 127 5.30 6.55 -1.45
C ALA A 127 6.41 7.04 -2.40
N ALA A 128 6.08 7.23 -3.68
CA ALA A 128 7.00 7.76 -4.67
C ALA A 128 7.50 9.17 -4.31
N LEU A 129 6.59 10.08 -3.92
CA LEU A 129 6.94 11.44 -3.48
C LEU A 129 7.80 11.46 -2.20
N ARG A 130 7.68 10.44 -1.35
CA ARG A 130 8.53 10.29 -0.17
C ARG A 130 9.91 9.73 -0.51
N GLY A 131 10.11 9.18 -1.70
CA GLY A 131 11.40 8.66 -2.15
C GLY A 131 11.53 7.14 -2.03
N ALA A 132 10.41 6.41 -2.00
CA ALA A 132 10.44 4.97 -2.27
C ALA A 132 11.07 4.72 -3.65
N LYS A 133 11.93 3.70 -3.78
CA LYS A 133 12.56 3.36 -5.06
C LYS A 133 11.63 2.51 -5.93
N PHE A 134 10.83 1.68 -5.27
CA PHE A 134 9.93 0.72 -5.91
C PHE A 134 8.54 0.85 -5.29
N VAL A 135 7.51 1.00 -6.12
CA VAL A 135 6.12 1.08 -5.68
C VAL A 135 5.26 0.12 -6.50
N ALA A 136 4.42 -0.69 -5.87
CA ALA A 136 3.46 -1.53 -6.57
C ALA A 136 2.05 -1.37 -6.01
N VAL A 137 1.06 -1.34 -6.90
CA VAL A 137 -0.35 -1.51 -6.55
C VAL A 137 -0.83 -2.84 -7.12
N ALA A 138 -1.17 -3.79 -6.25
CA ALA A 138 -1.58 -5.13 -6.62
C ALA A 138 -3.00 -5.43 -6.11
N THR A 139 -3.96 -5.60 -7.03
CA THR A 139 -5.36 -5.86 -6.70
C THR A 139 -5.72 -7.34 -6.86
N ASP A 140 -6.51 -7.89 -5.93
CA ASP A 140 -7.17 -9.20 -6.09
C ASP A 140 -8.60 -9.07 -6.65
N THR A 141 -9.02 -7.84 -6.98
CA THR A 141 -10.33 -7.59 -7.59
C THR A 141 -10.32 -8.08 -9.05
N ASP A 142 -11.35 -8.83 -9.42
CA ASP A 142 -11.57 -9.22 -10.81
C ASP A 142 -11.85 -7.98 -11.68
N HIS A 143 -11.18 -7.88 -12.83
CA HIS A 143 -11.30 -6.74 -13.74
C HIS A 143 -12.72 -6.48 -14.26
N HIS A 144 -13.61 -7.46 -14.25
CA HIS A 144 -15.01 -7.33 -14.62
C HIS A 144 -15.89 -6.82 -13.45
N LEU A 145 -15.35 -6.80 -12.23
CA LEU A 145 -16.10 -6.44 -11.02
C LEU A 145 -15.84 -5.01 -10.53
N GLY A 146 -14.85 -4.29 -11.10
CA GLY A 146 -14.57 -2.91 -10.67
C GLY A 146 -13.92 -2.05 -11.75
N ALA A 147 -14.48 -0.86 -11.97
CA ALA A 147 -13.98 0.09 -12.99
C ALA A 147 -12.51 0.48 -12.78
N MET A 148 -12.07 0.63 -11.53
CA MET A 148 -10.67 0.91 -11.22
C MET A 148 -9.76 -0.31 -11.37
N SER A 149 -10.29 -1.52 -11.25
CA SER A 149 -9.52 -2.74 -11.53
C SER A 149 -9.37 -2.92 -13.03
N ALA A 150 -10.47 -2.77 -13.78
CA ALA A 150 -10.49 -2.79 -15.24
C ALA A 150 -9.49 -1.79 -15.85
N SER A 151 -9.35 -0.61 -15.26
CA SER A 151 -8.43 0.40 -15.79
C SER A 151 -6.96 -0.01 -15.70
N LEU A 152 -6.60 -0.96 -14.82
CA LEU A 152 -5.22 -1.48 -14.73
C LEU A 152 -4.79 -2.24 -15.98
N ASP A 153 -5.73 -2.76 -16.78
CA ASP A 153 -5.42 -3.43 -18.05
C ASP A 153 -4.75 -2.51 -19.07
N HIS A 154 -4.85 -1.19 -18.85
CA HIS A 154 -4.21 -0.16 -19.66
C HIS A 154 -2.84 0.28 -19.11
N LEU A 155 -2.38 -0.27 -17.98
CA LEU A 155 -1.15 0.12 -17.26
C LEU A 155 -0.21 -1.08 -17.07
N ARG A 156 0.09 -1.81 -18.14
CA ARG A 156 0.78 -3.12 -18.07
C ARG A 156 2.28 -3.08 -17.81
N ASP A 157 2.91 -1.92 -18.01
CA ASP A 157 4.36 -1.78 -17.93
C ASP A 157 4.79 -1.07 -16.64
N VAL A 158 6.04 -1.31 -16.24
CA VAL A 158 6.69 -0.51 -15.19
C VAL A 158 6.96 0.89 -15.74
N PHE A 159 6.58 1.91 -14.99
CA PHE A 159 6.85 3.32 -15.35
C PHE A 159 7.42 4.10 -14.17
N GLU A 160 7.81 5.35 -14.40
CA GLU A 160 8.45 6.17 -13.36
C GLU A 160 7.54 7.25 -12.82
N ILE A 161 7.50 7.41 -11.50
CA ILE A 161 6.88 8.55 -10.81
C ILE A 161 7.88 9.08 -9.79
N SER A 162 8.28 10.35 -9.92
CA SER A 162 9.22 11.00 -8.97
C SER A 162 10.52 10.19 -8.75
N GLY A 163 11.05 9.54 -9.79
CA GLY A 163 12.25 8.70 -9.70
C GLY A 163 12.01 7.27 -9.18
N ALA A 164 10.79 6.93 -8.75
CA ALA A 164 10.42 5.58 -8.33
C ALA A 164 9.97 4.74 -9.53
N LYS A 165 10.42 3.47 -9.62
CA LYS A 165 9.76 2.48 -10.49
C LYS A 165 8.39 2.15 -9.89
N VAL A 166 7.35 2.19 -10.70
CA VAL A 166 5.97 1.95 -10.29
C VAL A 166 5.30 0.92 -11.20
N LEU A 167 4.60 -0.04 -10.60
CA LEU A 167 3.84 -1.07 -11.28
C LEU A 167 2.40 -1.13 -10.75
N PHE A 168 1.43 -1.19 -11.65
CA PHE A 168 0.02 -1.41 -11.31
C PHE A 168 -0.42 -2.71 -11.98
N LEU A 169 -0.92 -3.67 -11.21
CA LEU A 169 -1.22 -4.99 -11.72
C LEU A 169 -2.37 -5.69 -11.00
N HIS A 170 -2.96 -6.66 -11.69
CA HIS A 170 -3.75 -7.71 -11.06
C HIS A 170 -2.78 -8.66 -10.37
N ALA A 171 -3.00 -8.91 -9.08
CA ALA A 171 -2.10 -9.70 -8.26
C ALA A 171 -2.05 -11.16 -8.76
N GLN A 172 -0.85 -11.71 -8.82
CA GLN A 172 -0.69 -13.15 -8.91
C GLN A 172 -0.96 -13.78 -7.55
N PHE A 173 -1.41 -15.03 -7.55
CA PHE A 173 -1.79 -15.73 -6.34
C PHE A 173 -0.84 -16.89 -6.06
N VAL A 174 -0.51 -17.10 -4.78
CA VAL A 174 0.15 -18.32 -4.36
C VAL A 174 -0.79 -19.51 -4.55
N THR A 175 -0.22 -20.67 -4.87
CA THR A 175 -0.98 -21.92 -4.93
C THR A 175 -0.94 -22.59 -3.56
N ASP A 176 -2.03 -22.50 -2.82
CA ASP A 176 -2.17 -23.23 -1.56
C ASP A 176 -2.85 -24.58 -1.80
N ILE A 177 -2.47 -25.60 -1.01
CA ILE A 177 -3.12 -26.91 -1.02
C ILE A 177 -3.89 -27.07 0.29
N LEU A 178 -5.21 -26.98 0.21
CA LEU A 178 -6.07 -27.33 1.33
C LEU A 178 -6.26 -28.84 1.36
N LYS A 179 -5.95 -29.45 2.50
CA LYS A 179 -6.24 -30.86 2.74
C LYS A 179 -7.61 -31.01 3.36
N ASP A 180 -8.32 -32.06 2.95
CA ASP A 180 -9.64 -32.42 3.47
C ASP A 180 -10.65 -31.25 3.40
N ALA A 181 -10.58 -30.43 2.35
CA ALA A 181 -11.46 -29.28 2.17
C ALA A 181 -12.81 -29.68 1.55
N PRO A 182 -13.92 -29.00 1.91
CA PRO A 182 -15.18 -29.16 1.21
C PRO A 182 -15.02 -28.87 -0.28
N CYS A 183 -15.55 -29.75 -1.13
CA CYS A 183 -15.53 -29.56 -2.57
C CYS A 183 -16.22 -28.23 -2.94
N GLN A 184 -15.46 -27.28 -3.48
CA GLN A 184 -15.95 -25.93 -3.78
C GLN A 184 -17.08 -25.93 -4.81
N SER A 185 -17.09 -26.86 -5.75
CA SER A 185 -18.13 -26.94 -6.78
C SER A 185 -19.50 -27.29 -6.20
N CYS A 186 -19.57 -28.25 -5.28
CA CYS A 186 -20.82 -28.63 -4.62
C CYS A 186 -20.98 -28.03 -3.22
N LYS A 187 -20.04 -27.20 -2.76
CA LYS A 187 -19.98 -26.61 -1.42
C LYS A 187 -20.13 -27.66 -0.31
N GLY A 188 -19.49 -28.81 -0.48
CA GLY A 188 -19.54 -29.92 0.49
C GLY A 188 -20.86 -30.70 0.53
N THR A 189 -21.81 -30.42 -0.35
CA THR A 189 -23.09 -31.17 -0.37
C THR A 189 -22.94 -32.56 -1.00
N GLY A 190 -21.94 -32.75 -1.87
CA GLY A 190 -21.80 -33.93 -2.71
C GLY A 190 -22.72 -33.94 -3.92
N ILE A 191 -23.55 -32.90 -4.10
CA ILE A 191 -24.55 -32.78 -5.17
C ILE A 191 -24.27 -31.50 -5.97
N LEU A 192 -24.22 -31.61 -7.30
CA LEU A 192 -24.08 -30.48 -8.20
C LEU A 192 -25.15 -30.57 -9.28
N ARG A 193 -26.02 -29.56 -9.36
CA ARG A 193 -27.15 -29.52 -10.32
C ARG A 193 -28.13 -30.70 -10.20
N GLY A 194 -28.36 -31.18 -8.97
CA GLY A 194 -29.30 -32.28 -8.69
C GLY A 194 -28.73 -33.68 -8.90
N GLU A 195 -27.48 -33.79 -9.35
CA GLU A 195 -26.77 -35.06 -9.57
C GLU A 195 -25.57 -35.18 -8.63
N THR A 196 -25.02 -36.39 -8.50
CA THR A 196 -23.75 -36.61 -7.79
C THR A 196 -22.68 -35.69 -8.36
N CYS A 197 -21.99 -34.96 -7.49
CA CYS A 197 -20.97 -34.01 -7.91
C CYS A 197 -19.82 -34.76 -8.60
N TRP A 198 -19.67 -34.56 -9.90
CA TRP A 198 -18.61 -35.16 -10.72
C TRP A 198 -17.18 -34.71 -10.36
N ILE A 199 -17.02 -33.65 -9.55
CA ILE A 199 -15.70 -33.19 -9.09
C ILE A 199 -15.22 -33.99 -7.88
N CYS A 200 -16.10 -34.25 -6.90
CA CYS A 200 -15.75 -35.02 -5.70
C CYS A 200 -16.35 -36.43 -5.66
N GLU A 201 -17.03 -36.84 -6.72
CA GLU A 201 -17.73 -38.13 -6.83
C GLU A 201 -18.67 -38.42 -5.64
N GLY A 202 -19.26 -37.37 -5.06
CA GLY A 202 -20.12 -37.48 -3.87
C GLY A 202 -19.39 -37.59 -2.53
N ALA A 203 -18.05 -37.59 -2.52
CA ALA A 203 -17.23 -37.66 -1.30
C ALA A 203 -17.36 -36.42 -0.39
N LYS A 204 -17.91 -35.31 -0.91
CA LYS A 204 -18.12 -34.01 -0.23
C LYS A 204 -16.83 -33.26 0.10
N ILE A 205 -15.77 -33.98 0.39
CA ILE A 205 -14.45 -33.50 0.74
C ILE A 205 -13.47 -33.95 -0.34
N LEU A 206 -12.52 -33.09 -0.70
CA LEU A 206 -11.39 -33.44 -1.55
C LEU A 206 -10.14 -33.64 -0.69
N PRO A 207 -9.36 -34.71 -0.92
CA PRO A 207 -8.15 -34.98 -0.12
C PRO A 207 -7.12 -33.87 -0.27
N GLU A 208 -7.01 -33.30 -1.48
CA GLU A 208 -6.21 -32.11 -1.77
C GLU A 208 -6.98 -31.21 -2.72
N GLN A 209 -7.05 -29.94 -2.38
CA GLN A 209 -7.64 -28.91 -3.22
C GLN A 209 -6.68 -27.73 -3.37
N LYS A 210 -6.33 -27.39 -4.62
CA LYS A 210 -5.60 -26.17 -4.92
C LYS A 210 -6.52 -24.96 -4.79
N VAL A 211 -6.08 -23.94 -4.06
CA VAL A 211 -6.74 -22.64 -3.97
C VAL A 211 -5.75 -21.53 -4.31
N TYR A 212 -6.28 -20.44 -4.88
CA TYR A 212 -5.52 -19.30 -5.39
C TYR A 212 -6.12 -18.02 -4.81
N GLU A 213 -5.99 -17.85 -3.49
CA GLU A 213 -6.71 -16.79 -2.78
C GLU A 213 -5.77 -15.74 -2.20
N ARG A 214 -4.51 -16.07 -1.90
CA ARG A 214 -3.57 -15.12 -1.28
C ARG A 214 -2.61 -14.54 -2.32
N LYS A 215 -2.40 -13.23 -2.30
CA LYS A 215 -1.47 -12.55 -3.23
C LYS A 215 -0.04 -13.04 -3.05
N ASP A 216 0.67 -13.27 -4.14
CA ASP A 216 2.13 -13.52 -4.15
C ASP A 216 2.88 -12.19 -4.23
N TRP A 217 3.11 -11.56 -3.07
CA TRP A 217 3.82 -10.29 -2.99
C TRP A 217 5.30 -10.41 -3.40
N GLY A 218 5.89 -11.59 -3.22
CA GLY A 218 7.23 -11.89 -3.71
C GLY A 218 7.30 -11.78 -5.24
N GLN A 219 6.30 -12.31 -5.95
CA GLN A 219 6.21 -12.20 -7.40
C GLN A 219 5.99 -10.76 -7.86
N VAL A 220 5.09 -10.03 -7.19
CA VAL A 220 4.87 -8.58 -7.43
C VAL A 220 6.20 -7.82 -7.34
N LEU A 221 6.97 -8.07 -6.28
CA LEU A 221 8.26 -7.40 -6.08
C LEU A 221 9.28 -7.77 -7.16
N ARG A 222 9.35 -9.05 -7.56
CA ARG A 222 10.25 -9.51 -8.62
C ARG A 222 9.97 -8.84 -9.96
N GLU A 223 8.70 -8.70 -10.33
CA GLU A 223 8.30 -8.04 -11.58
C GLU A 223 8.60 -6.55 -11.57
N LEU A 224 8.43 -5.90 -10.43
CA LEU A 224 8.70 -4.47 -10.26
C LEU A 224 10.20 -4.12 -10.35
N ILE A 225 11.09 -5.02 -9.93
CA ILE A 225 12.53 -4.75 -9.86
C ILE A 225 13.24 -4.98 -11.20
N GLN A 226 12.73 -5.88 -12.05
CA GLN A 226 13.28 -6.18 -13.38
C GLN A 226 13.43 -4.90 -14.22
#